data_AF-H9UCV1-F1
#
_entry.id   AF-H9UCV1-F1
#
_cell.length_a   1.000
_cell.length_b   1.000
_cell.length_c   1.000
_cell.angle_alpha   90.00
_cell.angle_beta   90.00
_cell.angle_gamma   90.00
#
_symmetry.space_group_name_H-M   'P 1'
#
loop_
_entity.id
_entity.type
_entity.pdbx_description
1 polymer ?
#
loop_
_entity_poly.entity_id
_entity_poly.type
_entity_poly.pdbx_seq_one_letter_code
_entity_poly.pdbx_strand_id
1 'polypeptide(L)'
;MPVVSGILLVDKEKGPTSHDIVERIRKLLQVKQVGHAGTLDPFATGLLVVGVGKATRLLEYLQHADKVYKVKFRLGVITDTFDITGQIMEDHSDDVSKLSEEEVLNTIKSFIGTYKQVPPAYSAKKYQGKKLYELAREGKIINLPPREVTIYDIWDIKINLPEVEFVTKVSSGTYIRSLCMDIGYKLGCGATAIELRRLSVGRFVVDNAIMIPETKNLDAQAFESLRELIIKSLVPLEKVLDFPKIIVNSQEKIYNGVQPKVEDLVEYENFKKDQIIQVFHDGKLIAIARAERNSEFIETLKKHNRNERIATLIKVFKEE
;
A
#
# COMPACT_ATOMS: atom_id res chain seq x y z
N MET A 1 10.39 -28.91 0.97
CA MET A 1 9.79 -28.05 2.01
C MET A 1 8.55 -27.38 1.41
N PRO A 2 7.42 -27.29 2.12
CA PRO A 2 6.24 -26.61 1.58
C PRO A 2 6.59 -25.18 1.17
N VAL A 3 6.06 -24.72 0.04
CA VAL A 3 6.32 -23.39 -0.49
C VAL A 3 5.69 -22.36 0.44
N VAL A 4 6.51 -21.71 1.26
CA VAL A 4 6.09 -20.65 2.18
C VAL A 4 5.38 -19.54 1.39
N SER A 5 4.11 -19.28 1.70
CA SER A 5 3.30 -18.27 1.04
C SER A 5 2.47 -17.49 2.06
N GLY A 6 2.46 -16.17 1.95
CA GLY A 6 1.72 -15.28 2.85
C GLY A 6 2.12 -13.82 2.68
N ILE A 7 1.40 -12.94 3.37
CA ILE A 7 1.76 -11.53 3.49
C ILE A 7 2.55 -11.33 4.78
N LEU A 8 3.74 -10.75 4.67
CA LEU A 8 4.54 -10.29 5.79
C LEU A 8 4.33 -8.78 5.98
N LEU A 9 4.07 -8.37 7.22
CA LEU A 9 4.05 -6.96 7.61
C LEU A 9 5.43 -6.59 8.13
N VAL A 10 6.09 -5.63 7.49
CA VAL A 10 7.44 -5.20 7.85
C VAL A 10 7.44 -3.77 8.34
N ASP A 11 8.00 -3.49 9.51
CA ASP A 11 8.32 -2.12 9.92
C ASP A 11 9.66 -1.75 9.29
N LYS A 12 9.60 -1.02 8.17
CA LYS A 12 10.78 -0.62 7.42
C LYS A 12 11.54 0.44 8.20
N GLU A 13 12.80 0.17 8.50
CA GLU A 13 13.72 1.16 9.07
C GLU A 13 14.07 2.29 8.08
N LYS A 14 14.62 3.39 8.59
CA LYS A 14 15.10 4.51 7.77
C LYS A 14 16.41 4.10 7.08
N GLY A 15 16.57 4.46 5.80
CA GLY A 15 17.77 4.15 5.03
C GLY A 15 17.53 3.21 3.85
N PRO A 16 17.15 1.93 4.06
CA PRO A 16 16.98 0.99 2.96
C PRO A 16 15.80 1.36 2.07
N THR A 17 15.92 1.03 0.78
CA THR A 17 14.80 1.05 -0.15
C THR A 17 13.81 -0.07 0.18
N SER A 18 12.57 0.05 -0.33
CA SER A 18 11.60 -1.06 -0.22
C SER A 18 12.08 -2.34 -0.93
N HIS A 19 12.93 -2.21 -1.96
CA HIS A 19 13.48 -3.35 -2.67
C HIS A 19 14.55 -4.07 -1.86
N ASP A 20 15.38 -3.34 -1.11
CA ASP A 20 16.38 -3.95 -0.23
C ASP A 20 15.73 -4.86 0.82
N ILE A 21 14.60 -4.44 1.38
CA ILE A 21 13.80 -5.29 2.30
C ILE A 21 13.30 -6.56 1.60
N VAL A 22 12.79 -6.44 0.38
CA VAL A 22 12.35 -7.59 -0.43
C VAL A 22 13.50 -8.56 -0.66
N GLU A 23 14.70 -8.07 -0.98
CA GLU A 23 15.89 -8.91 -1.21
C GLU A 23 16.39 -9.58 0.08
N ARG A 24 16.35 -8.88 1.23
CA ARG A 24 16.63 -9.49 2.54
C ARG A 24 15.70 -10.68 2.81
N ILE A 25 14.40 -10.50 2.62
CA ILE A 25 13.39 -11.55 2.83
C ILE A 25 13.56 -12.70 1.84
N ARG A 26 13.82 -12.39 0.56
CA ARG A 26 14.12 -13.38 -0.49
C ARG A 26 15.26 -14.29 -0.08
N LYS A 27 16.35 -13.70 0.44
CA LYS A 27 17.53 -14.44 0.92
C LYS A 27 17.22 -15.27 2.16
N LEU A 28 16.52 -14.70 3.14
CA LEU A 28 16.13 -15.38 4.39
C LEU A 28 15.24 -16.59 4.15
N LEU A 29 14.24 -16.45 3.27
CA LEU A 29 13.28 -17.52 2.98
C LEU A 29 13.74 -18.47 1.87
N GLN A 30 14.74 -18.10 1.07
CA GLN A 30 15.17 -18.85 -0.12
C GLN A 30 14.03 -19.05 -1.14
N VAL A 31 13.17 -18.04 -1.29
CA VAL A 31 12.00 -18.07 -2.18
C VAL A 31 12.18 -17.07 -3.31
N LYS A 32 11.96 -17.49 -4.56
CA LYS A 32 12.10 -16.62 -5.75
C LYS A 32 10.98 -15.60 -5.93
N GLN A 33 9.81 -15.83 -5.35
CA GLN A 33 8.66 -14.96 -5.56
C GLN A 33 8.42 -14.11 -4.30
N VAL A 34 8.98 -12.90 -4.30
CA VAL A 34 8.78 -11.90 -3.23
C VAL A 34 8.57 -10.54 -3.87
N GLY A 35 7.61 -9.77 -3.36
CA GLY A 35 7.30 -8.42 -3.84
C GLY A 35 6.61 -7.60 -2.75
N HIS A 36 6.33 -6.31 -2.98
CA HIS A 36 5.70 -5.45 -1.97
C HIS A 36 4.51 -4.66 -2.56
N ALA A 37 3.57 -4.27 -1.69
CA ALA A 37 2.42 -3.43 -2.04
C ALA A 37 2.64 -1.99 -1.56
N GLY A 38 3.06 -1.12 -2.48
CA GLY A 38 3.28 0.31 -2.21
C GLY A 38 4.66 0.60 -1.66
N THR A 39 5.48 1.27 -2.47
CA THR A 39 6.84 1.71 -2.11
C THR A 39 6.82 2.69 -0.93
N LEU A 40 7.79 2.57 -0.04
CA LEU A 40 8.24 3.62 0.88
C LEU A 40 9.58 4.17 0.41
N ASP A 41 9.69 5.50 0.45
CA ASP A 41 10.93 6.20 0.18
C ASP A 41 12.03 5.81 1.19
N PRO A 42 13.32 5.88 0.84
CA PRO A 42 14.43 5.52 1.74
C PRO A 42 14.39 6.25 3.08
N PHE A 43 14.09 7.56 3.09
CA PHE A 43 14.02 8.37 4.31
C PHE A 43 12.80 8.06 5.19
N ALA A 44 11.77 7.43 4.61
CA ALA A 44 10.55 7.07 5.29
C ALA A 44 10.69 5.75 6.06
N THR A 45 9.90 5.60 7.12
CA THR A 45 9.81 4.39 7.94
C THR A 45 8.39 3.82 7.96
N GLY A 46 8.20 2.71 8.65
CA GLY A 46 6.87 2.17 8.93
C GLY A 46 6.45 1.05 8.01
N LEU A 47 5.15 0.80 7.97
CA LEU A 47 4.58 -0.43 7.41
C LEU A 47 4.89 -0.60 5.91
N LEU A 48 5.63 -1.63 5.56
CA LEU A 48 5.80 -2.17 4.22
C LEU A 48 5.12 -3.54 4.16
N VAL A 49 4.12 -3.67 3.29
CA VAL A 49 3.40 -4.92 3.08
C VAL A 49 4.16 -5.73 2.02
N VAL A 50 4.67 -6.90 2.40
CA VAL A 50 5.49 -7.78 1.54
C VAL A 50 4.74 -9.07 1.27
N GLY A 51 4.59 -9.46 0.01
CA GLY A 51 4.04 -10.76 -0.38
C GLY A 51 5.14 -11.77 -0.64
N VAL A 52 4.95 -12.98 -0.13
CA VAL A 52 5.83 -14.13 -0.33
C VAL A 52 5.07 -15.24 -1.05
N GLY A 53 5.70 -15.85 -2.05
CA GLY A 53 5.10 -16.93 -2.83
C GLY A 53 3.82 -16.50 -3.54
N LYS A 54 2.77 -17.31 -3.41
CA LYS A 54 1.47 -17.09 -4.06
C LYS A 54 0.79 -15.80 -3.60
N ALA A 55 1.08 -15.32 -2.39
CA ALA A 55 0.52 -14.09 -1.85
C ALA A 55 0.95 -12.84 -2.64
N THR A 56 2.05 -12.88 -3.39
CA THR A 56 2.45 -11.77 -4.29
C THR A 56 1.36 -11.41 -5.29
N ARG A 57 0.52 -12.37 -5.68
CA ARG A 57 -0.60 -12.16 -6.61
C ARG A 57 -1.74 -11.36 -6.00
N LEU A 58 -1.79 -11.23 -4.67
CA LEU A 58 -2.78 -10.43 -3.93
C LEU A 58 -2.34 -8.99 -3.70
N LEU A 59 -1.07 -8.65 -3.95
CA LEU A 59 -0.51 -7.33 -3.66
C LEU A 59 -1.21 -6.19 -4.41
N GLU A 60 -1.75 -6.45 -5.59
CA GLU A 60 -2.48 -5.44 -6.38
C GLU A 60 -3.71 -4.90 -5.63
N TYR A 61 -4.40 -5.75 -4.87
CA TYR A 61 -5.58 -5.36 -4.10
C TYR A 61 -5.19 -4.49 -2.88
N LEU A 62 -4.00 -4.72 -2.32
CA LEU A 62 -3.47 -3.95 -1.19
C LEU A 62 -2.83 -2.63 -1.65
N GLN A 63 -2.29 -2.59 -2.87
CA GLN A 63 -1.67 -1.41 -3.44
C GLN A 63 -2.67 -0.24 -3.57
N HIS A 64 -3.95 -0.55 -3.80
CA HIS A 64 -5.02 0.44 -3.94
C HIS A 64 -5.74 0.80 -2.64
N ALA A 65 -5.41 0.15 -1.52
CA ALA A 65 -6.00 0.49 -0.23
C ALA A 65 -5.68 1.93 0.19
N ASP A 66 -6.44 2.49 1.13
CA ASP A 66 -6.06 3.76 1.76
C ASP A 66 -4.81 3.58 2.64
N LYS A 67 -4.12 4.67 2.95
CA LYS A 67 -2.93 4.66 3.80
C LYS A 67 -3.04 5.72 4.88
N VAL A 68 -2.44 5.45 6.04
CA VAL A 68 -2.26 6.45 7.10
C VAL A 68 -0.78 6.73 7.27
N TYR A 69 -0.42 8.01 7.33
CA TYR A 69 0.95 8.47 7.53
C TYR A 69 1.01 9.44 8.69
N LYS A 70 2.09 9.35 9.46
CA LYS A 70 2.57 10.43 10.31
C LYS A 70 3.70 11.14 9.57
N VAL A 71 3.62 12.46 9.46
CA VAL A 71 4.60 13.28 8.78
C VAL A 71 5.04 14.44 9.66
N LYS A 72 6.33 14.74 9.61
CA LYS A 72 6.90 15.98 10.12
C LYS A 72 7.58 16.70 8.95
N PHE A 73 7.31 17.98 8.79
CA PHE A 73 7.89 18.81 7.74
C PHE A 73 8.39 20.13 8.30
N ARG A 74 9.33 20.75 7.58
CA ARG A 74 9.91 22.04 7.91
C ARG A 74 9.45 23.07 6.87
N LEU A 75 8.80 24.13 7.33
CA LEU A 75 8.42 25.29 6.53
C LEU A 75 9.65 26.13 6.18
N GLY A 76 9.60 26.85 5.06
CA GLY A 76 10.66 27.77 4.64
C GLY A 76 11.83 27.12 3.91
N VAL A 77 11.84 25.80 3.70
CA VAL A 77 12.92 25.12 2.97
C VAL A 77 12.32 24.26 1.86
N ILE A 78 12.84 24.41 0.64
CA ILE A 78 12.47 23.59 -0.52
C ILE A 78 13.69 22.82 -0.99
N THR A 79 13.57 21.49 -1.09
CA THR A 79 14.60 20.62 -1.69
C THR A 79 14.16 20.07 -3.04
N ASP A 80 15.09 19.61 -3.87
CA ASP A 80 14.78 19.02 -5.18
C ASP A 80 13.98 17.70 -5.09
N THR A 81 14.11 16.97 -3.97
CA THR A 81 13.37 15.73 -3.70
C THR A 81 12.09 15.93 -2.90
N PHE A 82 11.84 17.14 -2.38
CA PHE A 82 10.80 17.47 -1.41
C PHE A 82 10.90 16.70 -0.08
N ASP A 83 12.08 16.15 0.21
CA ASP A 83 12.44 15.60 1.51
C ASP A 83 13.86 16.02 1.93
N ILE A 84 14.19 15.74 3.19
CA ILE A 84 15.48 16.11 3.80
C ILE A 84 16.72 15.45 3.17
N THR A 85 16.54 14.52 2.22
CA THR A 85 17.67 13.87 1.53
C THR A 85 18.07 14.60 0.24
N GLY A 86 17.26 15.56 -0.21
CA GLY A 86 17.54 16.39 -1.38
C GLY A 86 18.47 17.56 -1.09
N GLN A 87 18.90 18.22 -2.17
CA GLN A 87 19.65 19.47 -2.08
C GLN A 87 18.69 20.63 -1.86
N ILE A 88 19.07 21.58 -0.99
CA ILE A 88 18.30 22.81 -0.78
C ILE A 88 18.34 23.63 -2.07
N MET A 89 17.16 23.93 -2.61
CA MET A 89 16.96 24.74 -3.81
C MET A 89 16.60 26.18 -3.44
N GLU A 90 15.75 26.34 -2.42
CA GLU A 90 15.29 27.64 -1.93
C GLU A 90 15.23 27.61 -0.39
N ASP A 91 15.57 28.74 0.22
CA ASP A 91 15.50 28.96 1.67
C ASP A 91 14.77 30.29 1.93
N HIS A 92 13.54 30.16 2.41
CA HIS A 92 12.62 31.23 2.83
C HIS A 92 12.37 31.14 4.34
N SER A 93 13.36 30.70 5.12
CA SER A 93 13.22 30.53 6.58
C SER A 93 12.78 31.82 7.29
N ASP A 94 13.18 32.99 6.78
CA ASP A 94 12.80 34.29 7.32
C ASP A 94 11.29 34.56 7.20
N ASP A 95 10.63 34.04 6.16
CA ASP A 95 9.19 34.23 5.95
C ASP A 95 8.34 33.42 6.94
N VAL A 96 8.90 32.34 7.48
CA VAL A 96 8.21 31.51 8.49
C VAL A 96 7.93 32.28 9.77
N SER A 97 8.79 33.26 10.11
CA SER A 97 8.62 34.11 11.30
C SER A 97 7.36 34.99 11.26
N LYS A 98 6.77 35.17 10.07
CA LYS A 98 5.56 35.98 9.84
C LYS A 98 4.28 35.15 9.99
N LEU A 99 4.38 33.83 10.02
CA LEU A 99 3.23 32.93 10.09
C LEU A 99 2.72 32.78 11.52
N SER A 100 1.41 32.77 11.67
CA SER A 100 0.75 32.38 12.93
C SER A 100 0.44 30.89 12.95
N GLU A 101 0.39 30.28 14.15
CA GLU A 101 -0.03 28.88 14.29
C GLU A 101 -1.45 28.65 13.77
N GLU A 102 -2.35 29.63 13.94
CA GLU A 102 -3.72 29.57 13.45
C GLU A 102 -3.79 29.52 11.91
N GLU A 103 -2.98 30.33 11.23
CA GLU A 103 -2.88 30.34 9.77
C GLU A 103 -2.36 29.01 9.22
N VAL A 104 -1.34 28.44 9.88
CA VAL A 104 -0.80 27.12 9.54
C VAL A 104 -1.84 26.03 9.75
N LEU A 105 -2.54 26.04 10.89
CA LEU A 105 -3.61 25.09 11.19
C LEU A 105 -4.74 25.15 10.16
N ASN A 106 -5.23 26.35 9.83
CA ASN A 106 -6.29 26.56 8.86
C ASN A 106 -5.87 26.11 7.46
N THR A 107 -4.62 26.38 7.09
CA THR A 107 -4.07 25.95 5.80
C THR A 107 -4.00 24.43 5.70
N ILE A 108 -3.49 23.75 6.72
CA ILE A 108 -3.44 22.27 6.75
C ILE A 108 -4.84 21.67 6.60
N LYS A 109 -5.81 22.14 7.39
CA LYS A 109 -7.20 21.65 7.33
C LYS A 109 -7.85 21.88 5.97
N SER A 110 -7.46 22.93 5.24
CA SER A 110 -8.00 23.21 3.90
C SER A 110 -7.64 22.17 2.83
N PHE A 111 -6.68 21.28 3.10
CA PHE A 111 -6.34 20.17 2.21
C PHE A 111 -7.20 18.92 2.42
N ILE A 112 -8.02 18.87 3.48
CA ILE A 112 -8.99 17.78 3.67
C ILE A 112 -10.02 17.85 2.53
N GLY A 113 -10.19 16.72 1.84
CA GLY A 113 -10.99 16.61 0.64
C GLY A 113 -10.18 16.15 -0.57
N THR A 114 -10.73 16.39 -1.75
CA THR A 114 -10.16 15.91 -3.01
C THR A 114 -9.52 17.06 -3.78
N TYR A 115 -8.28 16.87 -4.24
CA TYR A 115 -7.59 17.86 -5.06
C TYR A 115 -6.66 17.20 -6.07
N LYS A 116 -6.20 18.00 -7.05
CA LYS A 116 -5.25 17.56 -8.06
C LYS A 116 -3.82 17.78 -7.57
N GLN A 117 -3.14 16.71 -7.22
CA GLN A 117 -1.75 16.74 -6.77
C GLN A 117 -0.79 16.45 -7.92
N VAL A 118 0.28 17.23 -8.02
CA VAL A 118 1.39 16.94 -8.94
C VAL A 118 2.33 15.94 -8.27
N PRO A 119 2.58 14.76 -8.89
CA PRO A 119 3.57 13.83 -8.38
C PRO A 119 4.97 14.47 -8.36
N PRO A 120 5.81 14.18 -7.34
CA PRO A 120 7.17 14.71 -7.31
C PRO A 120 8.00 14.07 -8.42
N ALA A 121 9.00 14.82 -8.91
CA ALA A 121 9.93 14.35 -9.93
C ALA A 121 10.66 13.07 -9.50
N TYR A 122 11.02 12.96 -8.21
CA TYR A 122 11.61 11.75 -7.63
C TYR A 122 10.52 10.77 -7.18
N SER A 123 9.92 10.05 -8.14
CA SER A 123 8.91 9.03 -7.87
C SER A 123 9.07 7.77 -8.71
N ALA A 124 8.42 6.67 -8.27
CA ALA A 124 8.42 5.40 -9.00
C ALA A 124 7.47 5.35 -10.21
N LYS A 125 6.78 6.46 -10.54
CA LYS A 125 5.93 6.53 -11.75
C LYS A 125 6.78 6.40 -12.99
N LYS A 126 6.18 5.88 -14.07
CA LYS A 126 6.86 5.73 -15.35
C LYS A 126 6.48 6.83 -16.34
N TYR A 127 7.48 7.34 -17.05
CA TYR A 127 7.33 8.17 -18.25
C TYR A 127 8.07 7.49 -19.39
N GLN A 128 7.36 7.17 -20.48
CA GLN A 128 7.91 6.45 -21.64
C GLN A 128 8.71 5.18 -21.26
N GLY A 129 8.19 4.40 -20.30
CA GLY A 129 8.80 3.14 -19.86
C GLY A 129 9.87 3.23 -18.77
N LYS A 130 10.50 4.40 -18.57
CA LYS A 130 11.50 4.66 -17.50
C LYS A 130 10.86 5.23 -16.25
N LYS A 131 11.41 4.97 -15.06
CA LYS A 131 10.88 5.56 -13.82
C LYS A 131 11.32 7.01 -13.67
N LEU A 132 10.49 7.87 -13.09
CA LEU A 132 10.79 9.31 -12.98
C LEU A 132 12.04 9.58 -12.14
N TYR A 133 12.26 8.85 -11.04
CA TYR A 133 13.49 9.03 -10.26
C TYR A 133 14.77 8.71 -11.06
N GLU A 134 14.70 7.84 -12.07
CA GLU A 134 15.84 7.53 -12.94
C GLU A 134 16.12 8.73 -13.86
N LEU A 135 15.06 9.33 -14.42
CA LEU A 135 15.15 10.52 -15.26
C LEU A 135 15.61 11.77 -14.48
N ALA A 136 15.11 11.95 -13.25
CA ALA A 136 15.50 13.07 -12.39
C ALA A 136 17.00 13.01 -12.04
N ARG A 137 17.54 11.82 -11.77
CA ARG A 137 18.98 11.60 -11.57
C ARG A 137 19.83 11.85 -12.82
N GLU A 138 19.24 11.70 -14.02
CA GLU A 138 19.85 12.12 -15.29
C GLU A 138 19.73 13.65 -15.54
N GLY A 139 19.20 14.43 -14.59
CA GLY A 139 18.95 15.86 -14.73
C GLY A 139 17.69 16.22 -15.53
N LYS A 140 16.86 15.24 -15.90
CA LYS A 140 15.63 15.44 -16.69
C LYS A 140 14.41 15.46 -15.78
N ILE A 141 14.01 16.66 -15.36
CA ILE A 141 12.80 16.88 -14.57
C ILE A 141 11.57 16.81 -15.49
N ILE A 142 10.77 15.76 -15.34
CA ILE A 142 9.50 15.58 -16.07
C ILE A 142 8.34 15.84 -15.12
N ASN A 143 7.55 16.87 -15.42
CA ASN A 143 6.31 17.16 -14.71
C ASN A 143 5.18 16.31 -15.29
N LEU A 144 4.66 15.38 -14.49
CA LEU A 144 3.48 14.60 -14.87
C LEU A 144 2.20 15.42 -14.71
N PRO A 145 1.15 15.09 -15.49
CA PRO A 145 -0.15 15.70 -15.27
C PRO A 145 -0.62 15.46 -13.83
N PRO A 146 -1.26 16.46 -13.19
CA PRO A 146 -1.83 16.31 -11.86
C PRO A 146 -2.79 15.13 -11.80
N ARG A 147 -2.81 14.43 -10.66
CA ARG A 147 -3.72 13.33 -10.39
C ARG A 147 -4.63 13.67 -9.24
N GLU A 148 -5.87 13.22 -9.36
CA GLU A 148 -6.83 13.34 -8.28
C GLU A 148 -6.42 12.44 -7.11
N VAL A 149 -6.30 13.06 -5.93
CA VAL A 149 -6.01 12.40 -4.66
C VAL A 149 -7.01 12.89 -3.63
N THR A 150 -7.26 12.09 -2.59
CA THR A 150 -8.17 12.46 -1.51
C THR A 150 -7.44 12.37 -0.18
N ILE A 151 -7.45 13.47 0.55
CA ILE A 151 -7.06 13.53 1.95
C ILE A 151 -8.35 13.36 2.74
N TYR A 152 -8.56 12.17 3.30
CA TYR A 152 -9.80 11.87 4.02
C TYR A 152 -9.87 12.60 5.35
N ASP A 153 -8.73 12.69 6.06
CA ASP A 153 -8.66 13.32 7.36
C ASP A 153 -7.22 13.72 7.73
N ILE A 154 -7.09 14.69 8.63
CA ILE A 154 -5.84 15.14 9.26
C ILE A 154 -6.09 15.39 10.75
N TRP A 155 -5.30 14.74 11.61
CA TRP A 155 -5.40 14.85 13.07
C TRP A 155 -4.02 14.85 13.73
N ASP A 156 -3.97 14.92 15.06
CA ASP A 156 -2.75 15.01 15.88
C ASP A 156 -1.77 16.11 15.41
N ILE A 157 -2.34 17.26 15.03
CA ILE A 157 -1.58 18.39 14.49
C ILE A 157 -0.78 19.05 15.63
N LYS A 158 0.53 19.13 15.48
CA LYS A 158 1.46 19.85 16.36
C LYS A 158 2.22 20.89 15.55
N ILE A 159 2.18 22.14 15.99
CA ILE A 159 2.81 23.26 15.31
C ILE A 159 3.87 23.82 16.25
N ASN A 160 5.14 23.64 15.89
CA ASN A 160 6.29 24.15 16.61
C ASN A 160 7.23 24.79 15.59
N LEU A 161 6.87 25.99 15.12
CA LEU A 161 7.52 26.62 13.97
C LEU A 161 9.06 26.65 14.12
N PRO A 162 9.81 26.36 13.05
CA PRO A 162 9.36 26.14 11.67
C PRO A 162 8.90 24.69 11.36
N GLU A 163 8.78 23.83 12.37
CA GLU A 163 8.44 22.41 12.20
C GLU A 163 6.98 22.13 12.53
N VAL A 164 6.35 21.32 11.70
CA VAL A 164 4.95 20.94 11.86
C VAL A 164 4.81 19.44 11.68
N GLU A 165 4.02 18.81 12.54
CA GLU A 165 3.75 17.38 12.54
C GLU A 165 2.24 17.13 12.50
N PHE A 166 1.80 16.15 11.73
CA PHE A 166 0.41 15.65 11.78
C PHE A 166 0.31 14.20 11.32
N VAL A 167 -0.84 13.59 11.57
CA VAL A 167 -1.24 12.30 11.02
C VAL A 167 -2.33 12.52 9.98
N THR A 168 -2.26 11.81 8.85
CA THR A 168 -3.25 11.92 7.77
C THR A 168 -3.63 10.57 7.18
N LYS A 169 -4.92 10.41 6.86
CA LYS A 169 -5.44 9.30 6.06
C LYS A 169 -5.65 9.76 4.62
N VAL A 170 -5.05 9.05 3.67
CA VAL A 170 -5.04 9.45 2.26
C VAL A 170 -5.42 8.29 1.34
N SER A 171 -5.95 8.62 0.17
CA SER A 171 -6.21 7.66 -0.89
C SER A 171 -4.90 7.12 -1.48
N SER A 172 -4.99 5.96 -2.14
CA SER A 172 -3.82 5.36 -2.79
C SER A 172 -3.21 6.28 -3.86
N GLY A 173 -1.87 6.34 -3.91
CA GLY A 173 -1.15 7.15 -4.90
C GLY A 173 -0.89 8.60 -4.48
N THR A 174 -1.36 9.02 -3.30
CA THR A 174 -1.02 10.31 -2.70
C THR A 174 0.44 10.36 -2.28
N TYR A 175 1.14 11.44 -2.65
CA TYR A 175 2.52 11.72 -2.23
C TYR A 175 2.50 12.69 -1.05
N ILE A 176 2.93 12.19 0.13
CA ILE A 176 2.99 13.02 1.34
C ILE A 176 4.04 14.14 1.21
N ARG A 177 5.13 13.90 0.48
CA ARG A 177 6.12 14.94 0.14
C ARG A 177 5.49 16.10 -0.63
N SER A 178 4.68 15.80 -1.66
CA SER A 178 3.92 16.83 -2.38
C SER A 178 2.90 17.53 -1.48
N LEU A 179 2.20 16.81 -0.60
CA LEU A 179 1.27 17.43 0.35
C LEU A 179 1.98 18.46 1.25
N CYS A 180 3.17 18.14 1.74
CA CYS A 180 3.97 19.09 2.53
C CYS A 180 4.30 20.34 1.71
N MET A 181 4.84 20.15 0.49
CA MET A 181 5.13 21.26 -0.42
C MET A 181 3.90 22.10 -0.75
N ASP A 182 2.76 21.47 -1.04
CA ASP A 182 1.52 22.17 -1.39
C ASP A 182 1.02 23.04 -0.21
N ILE A 183 1.13 22.52 1.03
CA ILE A 183 0.86 23.28 2.25
C ILE A 183 1.82 24.47 2.36
N GLY A 184 3.12 24.24 2.17
CA GLY A 184 4.14 25.29 2.21
C GLY A 184 3.94 26.37 1.14
N TYR A 185 3.56 26.00 -0.08
CA TYR A 185 3.23 26.94 -1.15
C TYR A 185 2.00 27.77 -0.82
N LYS A 186 0.97 27.15 -0.22
CA LYS A 186 -0.23 27.88 0.20
C LYS A 186 0.05 28.88 1.33
N LEU A 187 1.06 28.59 2.16
CA LEU A 187 1.60 29.51 3.17
C LEU A 187 2.64 30.50 2.62
N GLY A 188 3.02 30.39 1.34
CA GLY A 188 3.95 31.30 0.68
C GLY A 188 5.43 31.12 0.99
N CYS A 189 5.84 30.09 1.75
CA CYS A 189 7.25 29.88 2.15
C CYS A 189 7.85 28.53 1.70
N GLY A 190 7.04 27.64 1.13
CA GLY A 190 7.47 26.28 0.78
C GLY A 190 7.70 25.38 2.02
N ALA A 191 7.94 24.09 1.78
CA ALA A 191 8.08 23.12 2.86
C ALA A 191 8.74 21.81 2.42
N THR A 192 9.58 21.23 3.27
CA THR A 192 10.23 19.95 3.00
C THR A 192 9.87 18.90 4.05
N ALA A 193 9.54 17.68 3.64
CA ALA A 193 9.30 16.57 4.56
C ALA A 193 10.62 16.13 5.24
N ILE A 194 10.66 16.16 6.57
CA ILE A 194 11.86 15.80 7.34
C ILE A 194 11.75 14.42 8.00
N GLU A 195 10.54 14.01 8.36
CA GLU A 195 10.24 12.66 8.82
C GLU A 195 8.94 12.17 8.22
N LEU A 196 8.91 10.89 7.84
CA LEU A 196 7.73 10.25 7.29
C LEU A 196 7.64 8.82 7.81
N ARG A 197 6.49 8.46 8.38
CA ARG A 197 6.21 7.11 8.86
C ARG A 197 4.85 6.65 8.38
N ARG A 198 4.78 5.51 7.68
CA ARG A 198 3.52 4.88 7.31
C ARG A 198 2.99 4.03 8.46
N LEU A 199 1.85 4.40 9.01
CA LEU A 199 1.23 3.72 10.14
C LEU A 199 0.34 2.56 9.69
N SER A 200 -0.32 2.67 8.54
CA SER A 200 -1.21 1.62 8.04
C SER A 200 -1.33 1.58 6.52
N VAL A 201 -1.75 0.41 6.00
CA VAL A 201 -2.14 0.16 4.62
C VAL A 201 -3.43 -0.66 4.65
N GLY A 202 -4.55 -0.04 4.30
CA GLY A 202 -5.87 -0.63 4.48
C GLY A 202 -6.09 -1.03 5.93
N ARG A 203 -6.39 -2.32 6.15
CA ARG A 203 -6.58 -2.89 7.48
C ARG A 203 -5.29 -3.20 8.25
N PHE A 204 -4.15 -3.24 7.57
CA PHE A 204 -2.90 -3.62 8.20
C PHE A 204 -2.27 -2.42 8.89
N VAL A 205 -1.84 -2.59 10.13
CA VAL A 205 -1.20 -1.57 10.96
C VAL A 205 0.25 -1.95 11.28
N VAL A 206 1.09 -0.94 11.44
CA VAL A 206 2.53 -1.11 11.68
C VAL A 206 2.84 -1.82 13.00
N ASP A 207 1.94 -1.73 13.99
CA ASP A 207 2.14 -2.36 15.31
C ASP A 207 2.16 -3.90 15.23
N ASN A 208 1.59 -4.47 14.17
CA ASN A 208 1.63 -5.91 13.89
C ASN A 208 2.82 -6.32 13.00
N ALA A 209 3.71 -5.38 12.68
CA ALA A 209 4.82 -5.60 11.77
C ALA A 209 6.10 -5.97 12.53
N ILE A 210 6.98 -6.71 11.85
CA ILE A 210 8.31 -7.06 12.39
C ILE A 210 9.40 -6.26 11.68
N MET A 211 10.51 -6.01 12.36
CA MET A 211 11.70 -5.44 11.73
C MET A 211 12.50 -6.53 11.00
N ILE A 212 13.06 -6.17 9.84
CA ILE A 212 13.93 -7.06 9.06
C ILE A 212 15.33 -6.43 8.98
N PRO A 213 16.25 -6.80 9.91
CA PRO A 213 17.58 -6.22 9.97
C PRO A 213 18.43 -6.61 8.75
N GLU A 214 19.57 -5.96 8.58
CA GLU A 214 20.53 -6.36 7.56
C GLU A 214 21.12 -7.74 7.85
N THR A 215 21.12 -8.61 6.84
CA THR A 215 21.45 -10.03 7.01
C THR A 215 22.93 -10.35 6.84
N LYS A 216 23.77 -9.39 6.42
CA LYS A 216 25.18 -9.66 6.05
C LYS A 216 26.04 -10.11 7.23
N ASN A 217 25.72 -9.64 8.43
CA ASN A 217 26.50 -9.87 9.64
C ASN A 217 25.80 -10.79 10.65
N LEU A 218 24.71 -11.46 10.25
CA LEU A 218 24.03 -12.42 11.13
C LEU A 218 24.82 -13.73 11.15
N ASP A 219 25.06 -14.27 12.34
CA ASP A 219 25.50 -15.66 12.49
C ASP A 219 24.39 -16.64 12.09
N ALA A 220 24.72 -17.93 12.00
CA ALA A 220 23.79 -18.97 11.57
C ALA A 220 22.56 -19.09 12.48
N GLN A 221 22.73 -18.90 13.80
CA GLN A 221 21.65 -19.03 14.76
C GLN A 221 20.67 -17.86 14.68
N ALA A 222 21.19 -16.64 14.56
CA ALA A 222 20.40 -15.43 14.38
C ALA A 222 19.65 -15.46 13.04
N PHE A 223 20.30 -15.96 11.99
CA PHE A 223 19.68 -16.12 10.68
C PHE A 223 18.47 -17.08 10.72
N GLU A 224 18.64 -18.26 11.32
CA GLU A 224 17.54 -19.24 11.40
C GLU A 224 16.41 -18.75 12.32
N SER A 225 16.75 -18.11 13.44
CA SER A 225 15.76 -17.53 14.35
C SER A 225 14.90 -16.46 13.67
N LEU A 226 15.52 -15.59 12.86
CA LEU A 226 14.81 -14.59 12.06
C LEU A 226 13.95 -15.24 10.97
N ARG A 227 14.47 -16.28 10.31
CA ARG A 227 13.73 -17.04 9.30
C ARG A 227 12.46 -17.67 9.90
N GLU A 228 12.57 -18.31 11.07
CA GLU A 228 11.42 -18.87 11.78
C GLU A 228 10.40 -17.80 12.18
N LEU A 229 10.88 -16.66 12.71
CA LEU A 229 10.01 -15.53 13.07
C LEU A 229 9.23 -15.06 11.85
N ILE A 230 9.88 -14.90 10.69
CA ILE A 230 9.21 -14.50 9.47
C ILE A 230 8.12 -15.51 9.10
N ILE A 231 8.43 -16.81 9.09
CA ILE A 231 7.46 -17.86 8.73
C ILE A 231 6.25 -17.84 9.66
N LYS A 232 6.47 -17.69 10.97
CA LYS A 232 5.41 -17.59 11.99
C LYS A 232 4.58 -16.31 11.86
N SER A 233 5.17 -15.23 11.33
CA SER A 233 4.52 -13.92 11.18
C SER A 233 3.77 -13.74 9.86
N LEU A 234 3.78 -14.74 8.97
CA LEU A 234 3.06 -14.64 7.70
C LEU A 234 1.55 -14.69 7.92
N VAL A 235 0.87 -13.67 7.38
CA VAL A 235 -0.58 -13.67 7.23
C VAL A 235 -0.95 -14.62 6.09
N PRO A 236 -1.75 -15.67 6.35
CA PRO A 236 -2.15 -16.64 5.33
C PRO A 236 -3.08 -15.99 4.31
N LEU A 237 -3.09 -16.49 3.07
CA LEU A 237 -3.82 -15.92 1.93
C LEU A 237 -5.31 -15.67 2.25
N GLU A 238 -5.91 -16.59 2.99
CA GLU A 238 -7.31 -16.62 3.45
C GLU A 238 -7.68 -15.42 4.33
N LYS A 239 -6.68 -14.79 4.96
CA LYS A 239 -6.84 -13.66 5.88
C LYS A 239 -6.31 -12.34 5.31
N VAL A 240 -5.90 -12.31 4.04
CA VAL A 240 -5.31 -11.11 3.43
C VAL A 240 -6.37 -10.09 3.02
N LEU A 241 -7.49 -10.55 2.45
CA LEU A 241 -8.52 -9.70 1.86
C LEU A 241 -9.85 -9.82 2.62
N ASP A 242 -10.58 -8.70 2.68
CA ASP A 242 -11.90 -8.60 3.31
C ASP A 242 -13.03 -8.46 2.27
N PHE A 243 -12.81 -9.00 1.07
CA PHE A 243 -13.87 -9.06 0.07
C PHE A 243 -14.91 -10.13 0.43
N PRO A 244 -16.17 -9.98 0.00
CA PRO A 244 -17.19 -11.00 0.23
C PRO A 244 -16.76 -12.37 -0.28
N LYS A 245 -17.15 -13.42 0.43
CA LYS A 245 -16.73 -14.79 0.16
C LYS A 245 -17.87 -15.62 -0.43
N ILE A 246 -17.52 -16.54 -1.32
CA ILE A 246 -18.36 -17.65 -1.74
C ILE A 246 -17.62 -18.96 -1.47
N ILE A 247 -18.35 -19.98 -1.02
CA ILE A 247 -17.85 -21.33 -0.82
C ILE A 247 -18.41 -22.20 -1.93
N VAL A 248 -17.54 -22.90 -2.66
CA VAL A 248 -17.93 -23.79 -3.75
C VAL A 248 -17.72 -25.25 -3.41
N ASN A 249 -18.47 -26.14 -4.06
CA ASN A 249 -18.42 -27.58 -3.82
C ASN A 249 -17.30 -28.31 -4.60
N SER A 250 -16.63 -27.66 -5.56
CA SER A 250 -15.60 -28.30 -6.39
C SER A 250 -14.41 -27.39 -6.64
N GLN A 251 -13.28 -27.71 -6.02
CA GLN A 251 -11.99 -27.06 -6.29
C GLN A 251 -11.47 -27.35 -7.71
N GLU A 252 -11.62 -28.59 -8.20
CA GLU A 252 -11.08 -29.01 -9.50
C GLU A 252 -11.67 -28.20 -10.66
N LYS A 253 -12.99 -27.96 -10.65
CA LYS A 253 -13.67 -27.11 -11.63
C LYS A 253 -13.03 -25.71 -11.68
N ILE A 254 -12.85 -25.07 -10.52
CA ILE A 254 -12.27 -23.72 -10.43
C ILE A 254 -10.81 -23.71 -10.88
N TYR A 255 -10.03 -24.72 -10.51
CA TYR A 255 -8.66 -24.88 -10.98
C TYR A 255 -8.59 -25.01 -12.51
N ASN A 256 -9.56 -25.68 -13.12
CA ASN A 256 -9.65 -25.80 -14.57
C ASN A 256 -10.27 -24.56 -15.26
N GLY A 257 -10.53 -23.48 -14.51
CA GLY A 257 -11.03 -22.22 -15.05
C GLY A 257 -12.54 -22.20 -15.31
N VAL A 258 -13.27 -23.21 -14.81
CA VAL A 258 -14.73 -23.24 -14.88
C VAL A 258 -15.28 -22.16 -13.96
N GLN A 259 -16.19 -21.36 -14.52
CA GLN A 259 -16.78 -20.23 -13.82
C GLN A 259 -17.84 -20.72 -12.81
N PRO A 260 -17.82 -20.24 -11.55
CA PRO A 260 -18.81 -20.65 -10.55
C PRO A 260 -20.24 -20.38 -11.01
N LYS A 261 -21.11 -21.37 -10.89
CA LYS A 261 -22.55 -21.24 -11.12
C LYS A 261 -23.35 -21.44 -9.83
N VAL A 262 -24.66 -21.22 -9.91
CA VAL A 262 -25.59 -21.42 -8.78
C VAL A 262 -25.45 -22.80 -8.16
N GLU A 263 -25.33 -23.87 -8.96
CA GLU A 263 -25.22 -25.25 -8.46
C GLU A 263 -23.89 -25.54 -7.75
N ASP A 264 -22.85 -24.75 -8.02
CA ASP A 264 -21.54 -24.94 -7.42
C ASP A 264 -21.48 -24.31 -6.01
N LEU A 265 -22.42 -23.42 -5.65
CA LEU A 265 -22.42 -22.69 -4.38
C LEU A 265 -22.91 -23.54 -3.21
N VAL A 266 -22.11 -23.60 -2.15
CA VAL A 266 -22.47 -24.17 -0.85
C VAL A 266 -22.95 -23.05 0.08
N GLU A 267 -22.15 -22.00 0.22
CA GLU A 267 -22.43 -20.82 1.04
C GLU A 267 -21.95 -19.55 0.35
N TYR A 268 -22.51 -18.40 0.70
CA TYR A 268 -22.06 -17.11 0.20
C TYR A 268 -22.40 -15.96 1.14
N GLU A 269 -21.54 -14.95 1.17
CA GLU A 269 -21.79 -13.65 1.82
C GLU A 269 -22.51 -12.69 0.87
N ASN A 270 -22.99 -11.56 1.41
CA ASN A 270 -23.66 -10.55 0.59
C ASN A 270 -22.66 -9.81 -0.30
N PHE A 271 -22.98 -9.70 -1.60
CA PHE A 271 -22.18 -8.96 -2.57
C PHE A 271 -23.05 -8.34 -3.67
N LYS A 272 -22.52 -7.26 -4.25
CA LYS A 272 -23.12 -6.56 -5.39
C LYS A 272 -22.49 -7.01 -6.70
N LYS A 273 -23.22 -6.84 -7.80
CA LYS A 273 -22.70 -6.98 -9.15
C LYS A 273 -21.42 -6.14 -9.32
N ASP A 274 -20.48 -6.67 -10.09
CA ASP A 274 -19.15 -6.11 -10.41
C ASP A 274 -18.18 -6.02 -9.23
N GLN A 275 -18.61 -6.37 -8.01
CA GLN A 275 -17.76 -6.44 -6.83
C GLN A 275 -16.76 -7.60 -6.97
N ILE A 276 -15.55 -7.39 -6.45
CA ILE A 276 -14.57 -8.46 -6.30
C ILE A 276 -14.98 -9.34 -5.13
N ILE A 277 -14.94 -10.66 -5.32
CA ILE A 277 -15.27 -11.66 -4.30
C ILE A 277 -14.16 -12.71 -4.21
N GLN A 278 -14.09 -13.38 -3.06
CA GLN A 278 -13.17 -14.48 -2.79
C GLN A 278 -13.89 -15.81 -2.98
N VAL A 279 -13.24 -16.77 -3.64
CA VAL A 279 -13.77 -18.12 -3.84
C VAL A 279 -13.01 -19.08 -2.94
N PHE A 280 -13.74 -19.77 -2.08
CA PHE A 280 -13.21 -20.70 -1.09
C PHE A 280 -13.69 -22.13 -1.34
N HIS A 281 -12.87 -23.10 -0.96
CA HIS A 281 -13.22 -24.51 -0.85
C HIS A 281 -12.42 -25.11 0.31
N ASP A 282 -13.07 -25.87 1.19
CA ASP A 282 -12.46 -26.49 2.38
C ASP A 282 -11.58 -25.53 3.21
N GLY A 283 -12.08 -24.30 3.40
CA GLY A 283 -11.39 -23.26 4.17
C GLY A 283 -10.19 -22.61 3.48
N LYS A 284 -9.82 -23.01 2.26
CA LYS A 284 -8.71 -22.45 1.48
C LYS A 284 -9.18 -21.42 0.46
N LEU A 285 -8.38 -20.38 0.24
CA LEU A 285 -8.62 -19.41 -0.84
C LEU A 285 -8.17 -20.00 -2.17
N ILE A 286 -9.11 -20.39 -3.03
CA ILE A 286 -8.80 -21.05 -4.31
C ILE A 286 -8.85 -20.09 -5.51
N ALA A 287 -9.60 -18.99 -5.43
CA ALA A 287 -9.64 -17.97 -6.49
C ALA A 287 -10.13 -16.60 -6.01
N ILE A 288 -9.88 -15.57 -6.83
CA ILE A 288 -10.56 -14.27 -6.80
C ILE A 288 -11.43 -14.17 -8.06
N ALA A 289 -12.65 -13.67 -7.91
CA ALA A 289 -13.61 -13.52 -8.99
C ALA A 289 -14.31 -12.15 -8.96
N ARG A 290 -14.97 -11.79 -10.06
CA ARG A 290 -15.88 -10.65 -10.16
C ARG A 290 -17.32 -11.15 -10.18
N ALA A 291 -18.16 -10.68 -9.27
CA ALA A 291 -19.57 -11.02 -9.24
C ALA A 291 -20.28 -10.52 -10.51
N GLU A 292 -21.06 -11.36 -11.17
CA GLU A 292 -21.86 -10.97 -12.35
C GLU A 292 -23.27 -10.51 -11.99
N ARG A 293 -23.71 -10.83 -10.77
CA ARG A 293 -25.05 -10.59 -10.24
C ARG A 293 -24.96 -10.17 -8.77
N ASN A 294 -26.02 -9.57 -8.25
CA ASN A 294 -26.16 -9.38 -6.80
C ASN A 294 -26.46 -10.73 -6.13
N SER A 295 -25.95 -10.92 -4.91
CA SER A 295 -26.19 -12.14 -4.12
C SER A 295 -27.69 -12.37 -3.84
N GLU A 296 -28.49 -11.31 -3.77
CA GLU A 296 -29.95 -11.35 -3.58
C GLU A 296 -30.70 -12.14 -4.67
N PHE A 297 -30.15 -12.21 -5.89
CA PHE A 297 -30.78 -12.96 -6.98
C PHE A 297 -30.53 -14.47 -6.90
N ILE A 298 -29.57 -14.93 -6.08
CA ILE A 298 -29.17 -16.34 -6.03
C ILE A 298 -30.33 -17.23 -5.56
N GLU A 299 -31.04 -16.84 -4.51
CA GLU A 299 -32.19 -17.61 -4.02
C GLU A 299 -33.33 -17.67 -5.04
N THR A 300 -33.57 -16.57 -5.77
CA THR A 300 -34.53 -16.55 -6.88
C THR A 300 -34.12 -17.53 -7.99
N LEU A 301 -32.84 -17.54 -8.38
CA LEU A 301 -32.32 -18.45 -9.40
C LEU A 301 -32.41 -19.92 -8.97
N LYS A 302 -32.10 -20.23 -7.70
CA LYS A 302 -32.28 -21.57 -7.12
C LYS A 302 -33.74 -22.00 -7.18
N LYS A 303 -34.68 -21.15 -6.76
CA LYS A 303 -36.12 -21.45 -6.76
C LYS A 303 -36.66 -21.77 -8.16
N HIS A 304 -36.10 -21.14 -9.19
CA HIS A 304 -36.49 -21.38 -10.58
C HIS A 304 -35.60 -22.40 -11.32
N ASN A 305 -34.75 -23.16 -10.61
CA ASN A 305 -33.82 -24.14 -11.18
C ASN A 305 -32.93 -23.57 -12.30
N ARG A 306 -32.56 -22.29 -12.21
CA ARG A 306 -31.70 -21.61 -13.19
C ARG A 306 -30.24 -21.71 -12.76
N ASN A 307 -29.48 -22.59 -13.41
CA ASN A 307 -28.06 -22.77 -13.15
C ASN A 307 -27.19 -21.73 -13.90
N GLU A 308 -27.34 -20.47 -13.52
CA GLU A 308 -26.59 -19.36 -14.13
C GLU A 308 -25.23 -19.16 -13.48
N ARG A 309 -24.30 -18.55 -14.23
CA ARG A 309 -23.00 -18.11 -13.72
C ARG A 309 -23.18 -17.03 -12.65
N ILE A 310 -22.45 -17.12 -11.55
CA ILE A 310 -22.51 -16.14 -10.46
C ILE A 310 -21.32 -15.20 -10.48
N ALA A 311 -20.16 -15.68 -10.93
CA ALA A 311 -18.95 -14.87 -10.98
C ALA A 311 -18.05 -15.27 -12.15
N THR A 312 -17.24 -14.31 -12.60
CA THR A 312 -16.14 -14.55 -13.54
C THR A 312 -14.80 -14.53 -12.79
N LEU A 313 -14.05 -15.63 -12.86
CA LEU A 313 -12.73 -15.80 -12.28
C LEU A 313 -11.75 -14.77 -12.84
N ILE A 314 -11.05 -14.07 -11.94
CA ILE A 314 -9.98 -13.13 -12.26
C ILE A 314 -8.63 -13.84 -12.06
N LYS A 315 -8.48 -14.56 -10.94
CA LYS A 315 -7.23 -15.25 -10.56
C LYS A 315 -7.55 -16.55 -9.86
N VAL A 316 -6.81 -17.61 -10.22
CA VAL A 316 -6.92 -18.93 -9.59
C VAL A 316 -5.61 -19.29 -8.91
N PHE A 317 -5.66 -19.77 -7.67
CA PHE A 317 -4.52 -20.18 -6.85
C PHE A 317 -4.40 -21.70 -6.80
N LYS A 318 -3.92 -22.33 -7.89
CA LYS A 318 -3.66 -23.78 -7.88
C LYS A 318 -2.63 -24.13 -6.81
N GLU A 319 -2.90 -25.18 -6.06
CA GLU A 319 -1.85 -25.89 -5.29
C GLU A 319 -0.90 -26.58 -6.29
N GLU A 320 0.40 -26.52 -6.02
CA GLU A 320 1.41 -27.23 -6.82
C GLU A 320 1.55 -28.65 -6.26
#